data_AF-A0A2G0E5T6-F1
#
_entry.id   AF-A0A2G0E5T6-F1
#
_cell.length_a   1.000
_cell.length_b   1.000
_cell.length_c   1.000
_cell.angle_alpha   90.00
_cell.angle_beta   90.00
_cell.angle_gamma   90.00
#
_symmetry.space_group_name_H-M   'P 1'
#
loop_
_entity.id
_entity.type
_entity.pdbx_description
1 polymer ?
#
loop_
_entity_poly.entity_id
_entity_poly.type
_entity_poly.pdbx_seq_one_letter_code
_entity_poly.pdbx_strand_id
1 'polypeptide(L)'
;MELDYQVEEALTKVFYGETLVSQLRALSIDQPILFLTNQRYYDLFADKINPLFANQANNDWYICANTQCNHLTELKNLLDFTKRYPENQSM
;
A
#
# COMPACT_ATOMS: atom_id res chain seq x y z
N MET A 1 -14.56 -0.74 15.92
CA MET A 1 -14.44 0.53 16.66
C MET A 1 -13.85 1.54 15.70
N GLU A 2 -14.52 2.68 15.53
CA GLU A 2 -14.07 3.78 14.66
C GLU A 2 -13.67 4.96 15.55
N LEU A 3 -12.51 5.55 15.26
CA LEU A 3 -11.94 6.68 15.99
C LEU A 3 -11.48 7.74 15.00
N ASP A 4 -11.89 8.97 15.20
CA ASP A 4 -11.32 10.12 14.50
C ASP A 4 -10.01 10.52 15.20
N TYR A 5 -8.91 10.50 14.46
CA TYR A 5 -7.58 10.87 14.94
C TYR A 5 -7.09 12.12 14.22
N GLN A 6 -6.66 13.13 14.98
CA GLN A 6 -6.17 14.38 14.42
C GLN A 6 -4.78 14.70 14.95
N VAL A 7 -3.89 15.08 14.04
CA VAL A 7 -2.59 15.68 14.36
C VAL A 7 -2.44 16.93 13.49
N GLU A 8 -2.26 18.07 14.15
CA GLU A 8 -2.20 19.38 13.49
C GLU A 8 -3.47 19.61 12.63
N GLU A 9 -3.30 19.81 11.32
CA GLU A 9 -4.40 20.01 10.36
C GLU A 9 -4.84 18.70 9.68
N ALA A 10 -4.17 17.57 9.97
CA ALA A 10 -4.48 16.29 9.36
C ALA A 10 -5.47 15.49 10.22
N LEU A 11 -6.67 15.27 9.67
CA LEU A 11 -7.70 14.40 10.26
C LEU A 11 -7.73 13.06 9.50
N THR A 12 -7.75 11.95 10.22
CA THR A 12 -7.87 10.61 9.65
C THR A 12 -8.78 9.72 10.50
N LYS A 13 -9.34 8.68 9.87
CA LYS A 13 -10.17 7.68 10.52
C LYS A 13 -9.37 6.43 10.83
N VAL A 14 -9.42 5.98 12.07
CA VAL A 14 -8.80 4.75 12.55
C VAL A 14 -9.89 3.72 12.83
N PHE A 15 -9.86 2.62 12.10
CA PHE A 15 -10.76 1.48 12.29
C PHE A 15 -10.02 0.35 13.00
N TYR A 16 -10.55 -0.10 14.14
CA TYR A 16 -10.01 -1.22 14.93
C TYR A 16 -11.03 -2.34 15.08
N GLY A 17 -10.58 -3.59 14.89
CA GLY A 17 -11.42 -4.79 14.96
C GLY A 17 -12.09 -5.19 13.64
N GLU A 18 -11.85 -4.44 12.56
CA GLU A 18 -12.32 -4.78 11.22
C GLU A 18 -11.15 -5.15 10.31
N THR A 19 -11.44 -5.97 9.29
CA THR A 19 -10.40 -6.38 8.33
C THR A 19 -10.13 -5.27 7.32
N LEU A 20 -8.88 -5.14 6.88
CA LEU A 20 -8.54 -4.22 5.78
C LEU A 20 -9.41 -4.49 4.54
N VAL A 21 -9.70 -5.76 4.26
CA VAL A 21 -10.54 -6.19 3.14
C VAL A 21 -11.96 -5.65 3.21
N SER A 22 -12.59 -5.65 4.39
CA SER A 22 -13.96 -5.12 4.54
C SER A 22 -14.00 -3.60 4.37
N GLN A 23 -12.98 -2.91 4.87
CA GLN A 23 -12.83 -1.46 4.76
C GLN A 23 -12.55 -1.02 3.31
N LEU A 24 -11.65 -1.72 2.62
CA LEU A 24 -11.32 -1.43 1.22
C LEU A 24 -12.50 -1.62 0.27
N ARG A 25 -13.39 -2.59 0.51
CA ARG A 25 -14.60 -2.76 -0.33
C ARG A 25 -15.56 -1.57 -0.28
N ALA A 26 -15.59 -0.84 0.83
CA ALA A 26 -16.43 0.35 0.98
C ALA A 26 -15.82 1.59 0.31
N LEU A 27 -14.53 1.52 -0.05
CA LEU A 27 -13.79 2.62 -0.67
C LEU A 27 -13.71 2.43 -2.18
N SER A 28 -14.17 3.42 -2.94
CA SER A 28 -13.94 3.50 -4.39
C SER A 28 -12.62 4.24 -4.65
N ILE A 29 -11.51 3.50 -4.66
CA ILE A 29 -10.19 4.05 -4.98
C ILE A 29 -9.91 3.82 -6.46
N ASP A 30 -9.92 4.90 -7.24
CA ASP A 30 -9.68 4.88 -8.69
C ASP A 30 -8.24 5.26 -9.06
N GLN A 31 -7.44 5.72 -8.10
CA GLN A 31 -6.05 6.12 -8.31
C GLN A 31 -5.12 4.90 -8.32
N PRO A 32 -3.98 4.94 -9.03
CA PRO A 32 -2.92 3.95 -8.92
C PRO A 32 -2.42 3.84 -7.46
N ILE A 33 -2.38 2.63 -6.89
CA ILE A 33 -1.86 2.39 -5.54
C ILE A 33 -0.53 1.63 -5.57
N LEU A 34 0.49 2.21 -4.93
CA LEU A 34 1.72 1.51 -4.61
C LEU A 34 1.64 0.96 -3.18
N PHE A 35 1.66 -0.36 -3.03
CA PHE A 35 1.73 -1.03 -1.75
C PHE A 35 3.18 -1.21 -1.30
N LEU A 36 3.47 -0.88 -0.05
CA LEU A 36 4.79 -1.09 0.54
C LEU A 36 4.67 -2.15 1.63
N THR A 37 5.48 -3.19 1.55
CA THR A 37 5.40 -4.30 2.50
C THR A 37 6.73 -5.06 2.58
N ASN A 38 6.80 -6.09 3.42
CA ASN A 38 7.89 -7.07 3.40
C ASN A 38 7.45 -8.38 2.73
N GLN A 39 8.41 -9.24 2.41
CA GLN A 39 8.15 -10.51 1.71
C GLN A 39 7.08 -11.35 2.42
N ARG A 40 7.20 -11.52 3.73
CA ARG A 40 6.29 -12.35 4.53
C ARG A 40 4.84 -11.88 4.42
N TYR A 41 4.60 -10.56 4.46
CA TYR A 41 3.26 -10.02 4.39
C TYR A 41 2.73 -9.94 2.96
N TYR A 42 3.60 -9.75 1.98
CA TYR A 42 3.23 -9.89 0.58
C TYR A 42 2.62 -11.27 0.31
N ASP A 43 3.34 -12.33 0.67
CA ASP A 43 2.89 -13.72 0.44
C ASP A 43 1.57 -14.07 1.17
N LEU A 44 1.29 -13.41 2.30
CA LEU A 44 0.08 -13.68 3.10
C LEU A 44 -1.15 -12.90 2.64
N PHE A 45 -0.96 -11.73 2.02
CA PHE A 45 -2.05 -10.75 1.85
C PHE A 45 -2.22 -10.23 0.42
N ALA A 46 -1.21 -10.28 -0.45
CA ALA A 46 -1.31 -9.73 -1.81
C ALA A 46 -2.49 -10.35 -2.59
N ASP A 47 -2.63 -11.67 -2.54
CA ASP A 47 -3.72 -12.41 -3.21
C ASP A 47 -5.13 -12.04 -2.69
N LYS A 48 -5.23 -11.54 -1.46
CA LYS A 48 -6.51 -11.13 -0.85
C LYS A 48 -6.83 -9.66 -1.12
N ILE A 49 -5.80 -8.84 -1.33
CA ILE A 49 -5.90 -7.39 -1.47
C ILE A 49 -6.05 -7.00 -2.94
N ASN A 50 -5.27 -7.59 -3.84
CA ASN A 50 -5.30 -7.28 -5.27
C ASN A 50 -6.72 -7.36 -5.88
N PRO A 51 -7.54 -8.39 -5.62
CA PRO A 51 -8.87 -8.51 -6.19
C PRO A 51 -9.86 -7.42 -5.75
N LEU A 52 -9.54 -6.65 -4.72
CA LEU A 52 -10.43 -5.61 -4.18
C LEU A 52 -10.39 -4.31 -5.01
N PHE A 53 -9.39 -4.16 -5.88
CA PHE A 53 -9.24 -2.99 -6.71
C PHE A 53 -9.66 -3.28 -8.14
N ALA A 54 -10.45 -2.38 -8.73
CA ALA A 54 -10.95 -2.53 -10.08
C ALA A 54 -9.82 -2.48 -11.13
N ASN A 55 -8.76 -1.71 -10.86
CA ASN A 55 -7.66 -1.50 -11.78
C ASN A 55 -6.34 -2.08 -11.25
N GLN A 56 -6.28 -3.41 -11.20
CA GLN A 56 -5.09 -4.14 -10.71
C GLN A 56 -3.83 -3.86 -11.53
N ALA A 57 -3.97 -3.57 -12.83
CA ALA A 57 -2.85 -3.31 -13.73
C ALA A 57 -2.05 -2.06 -13.36
N ASN A 58 -2.70 -1.11 -12.67
CA ASN A 58 -2.07 0.12 -12.21
C ASN A 58 -1.61 0.05 -10.76
N ASN A 59 -1.80 -1.08 -10.07
CA ASN A 59 -1.35 -1.26 -8.69
C ASN A 59 -0.06 -2.07 -8.68
N ASP A 60 0.89 -1.64 -7.87
CA ASP A 60 2.19 -2.31 -7.77
C ASP A 60 2.59 -2.52 -6.31
N TRP A 61 3.53 -3.44 -6.09
CA TRP A 61 4.02 -3.81 -4.78
C TRP A 61 5.52 -3.60 -4.68
N TYR A 62 5.93 -2.66 -3.82
CA TYR A 62 7.30 -2.55 -3.38
C TYR A 62 7.53 -3.45 -2.17
N ILE A 63 8.29 -4.53 -2.38
CA ILE A 63 8.64 -5.49 -1.34
C ILE A 63 10.03 -5.14 -0.80
N CYS A 64 10.09 -4.68 0.46
CA CYS A 64 11.34 -4.44 1.14
C CYS A 64 12.11 -5.76 1.31
N ALA A 65 13.39 -5.75 0.93
CA ALA A 65 14.21 -6.95 0.87
C ALA A 65 14.57 -7.53 2.25
N ASN A 66 14.45 -6.77 3.34
CA ASN A 66 14.93 -7.18 4.66
C ASN A 66 14.02 -6.74 5.81
N THR A 67 14.06 -7.45 6.94
CA THR A 67 13.27 -7.13 8.14
C THR A 67 13.73 -5.87 8.86
N GLN A 68 14.97 -5.45 8.62
CA GLN A 68 15.56 -4.18 9.11
C GLN A 68 15.62 -3.15 7.99
N CYS A 69 14.48 -2.87 7.36
CA CYS A 69 14.36 -1.98 6.20
C CYS A 69 14.36 -0.48 6.55
N ASN A 70 14.46 -0.09 7.82
CA ASN A 70 14.43 1.32 8.22
C ASN A 70 15.81 1.99 8.12
N HIS A 71 16.34 2.07 6.91
CA HIS A 71 17.60 2.75 6.62
C HIS A 71 17.53 3.52 5.31
N LEU A 72 18.34 4.58 5.18
CA LEU A 72 18.33 5.50 4.04
C LEU A 72 18.50 4.81 2.69
N THR A 73 19.26 3.71 2.63
CA THR A 73 19.42 2.92 1.39
C THR A 73 18.10 2.35 0.89
N GLU A 74 17.21 1.93 1.79
CA GLU A 74 15.92 1.35 1.40
C GLU A 74 14.96 2.43 0.94
N LEU A 75 14.99 3.58 1.63
CA LEU A 75 14.25 4.75 1.18
C LEU A 75 14.70 5.18 -0.23
N LYS A 76 16.00 5.17 -0.50
CA LYS A 76 16.53 5.46 -1.84
C LYS A 76 16.00 4.44 -2.87
N ASN A 77 16.05 3.15 -2.56
CA ASN A 77 15.55 2.10 -3.45
C ASN A 77 14.05 2.27 -3.75
N LEU A 78 13.26 2.61 -2.72
CA LEU A 78 11.84 2.95 -2.87
C LEU A 78 11.64 4.17 -3.77
N LEU A 79 12.40 5.25 -3.57
CA LEU A 79 12.29 6.45 -4.40
C LEU A 79 12.70 6.18 -5.86
N ASP A 80 13.70 5.34 -6.09
CA ASP A 80 14.10 4.93 -7.44
C ASP A 80 13.08 3.96 -8.08
N PHE A 81 12.27 3.28 -7.27
CA PHE A 81 11.12 2.51 -7.74
C PHE A 81 9.96 3.44 -8.11
N THR A 82 9.59 4.38 -7.25
CA THR A 82 8.43 5.28 -7.47
C THR A 82 8.60 6.18 -8.68
N LYS A 83 9.83 6.56 -9.06
CA LYS A 83 10.10 7.30 -10.32
C LYS A 83 9.60 6.58 -11.58
N ARG A 84 9.47 5.25 -11.52
CA ARG A 84 9.02 4.41 -12.63
C ARG A 84 7.54 4.04 -12.51
N TYR A 85 6.83 4.61 -11.53
CA TYR A 85 5.43 4.33 -11.25
C TYR A 85 4.58 5.60 -11.50
N PRO A 86 3.40 5.52 -12.13
CA PRO A 86 2.71 4.32 -12.63
C PRO A 86 3.18 3.86 -14.02
N GLU A 87 4.06 4.61 -14.69
CA GLU A 87 4.53 4.31 -16.05
C GLU A 87 5.75 3.36 -16.06
N ASN A 88 5.52 2.14 -15.58
CA ASN A 88 6.27 0.95 -15.99
C ASN A 88 5.41 0.14 -16.97
N GLN A 89 4.72 0.84 -17.88
CA GLN A 89 4.21 0.21 -19.09
C GLN A 89 5.42 -0.20 -19.91
N SER A 90 5.60 -1.51 -19.98
CA SER A 90 6.66 -2.22 -20.68
C SER A 90 6.89 -1.62 -22.07
N MET A 91 8.13 -1.24 -22.39
CA MET A 91 8.63 -1.42 -23.76
C MET A 91 9.12 -2.85 -23.92
#